data_AF-A0A8J4E514-F1
#
_entry.id   AF-A0A8J4E514-F1
#
_cell.length_a   1.000
_cell.length_b   1.000
_cell.length_c   1.000
_cell.angle_alpha   90.00
_cell.angle_beta   90.00
_cell.angle_gamma   90.00
#
_symmetry.space_group_name_H-M   'P 1'
#
loop_
_entity.id
_entity.type
_entity.pdbx_description
1 polymer ?
#
loop_
_entity_poly.entity_id
_entity_poly.type
_entity_poly.pdbx_seq_one_letter_code
_entity_poly.pdbx_strand_id
1 'polypeptide(L)'
;MSGIELYERAVSARDAGRWDEAADLFERAFDAGHAVAGLDLALGLSAHRDHASAEVWCRRAADSGVAAAAFEVGCIEQRRGDLDAAERWHRQAADGGDASGMLNLGALLEKRGDTTDAMDLYRRAWDLGAHEGAFNLGRMIEDEGRGDAEQAAEWYERAAERGNGAAFYNLGFIRGDQGDPDAQIRCWRRAADLGHRHAAPALAHAFHQQGDRARARFWRFLPTGLGAYSAEFEAFAGGVAVAAICRQWALDKETGDGYIEYDLDARTLTTGGRVFHGMTALGSFSRLDGSWLWTWNNDNFRADHPAVAPLRRIRDYGVEHDIPELTIGRLDLSGFPNPEQAATTMVLVAASILGGNGVKACAVGGGDGMGYYHLDDPRLPADAYDPATTPEAIKTAVAVFARDQRKLVTDFISRYGAALALGTEAIMGTFPGGHRLLVRFTPDGRRIQTITSDRGRPDTG
;
A
#
# COMPACT_ATOMS: atom_id res chain seq x y z
N MET A 1 -23.95 21.98 -40.34
CA MET A 1 -23.07 21.87 -39.17
C MET A 1 -21.87 21.06 -39.58
N SER A 2 -20.67 21.46 -39.19
CA SER A 2 -19.46 20.68 -39.45
C SER A 2 -19.45 19.39 -38.62
N GLY A 3 -18.62 18.41 -38.99
CA GLY A 3 -18.44 17.20 -38.18
C GLY A 3 -17.94 17.49 -36.76
N ILE A 4 -17.12 18.53 -36.58
CA ILE A 4 -16.62 18.98 -35.28
C ILE A 4 -17.77 19.55 -34.43
N GLU A 5 -18.62 20.41 -34.99
CA GLU A 5 -19.78 20.97 -34.27
C GLU A 5 -20.77 19.88 -33.83
N LEU A 6 -20.98 18.87 -34.68
CA LEU A 6 -21.82 17.72 -34.35
C LEU A 6 -21.20 16.90 -33.21
N TYR A 7 -19.88 16.68 -33.25
CA TYR A 7 -19.15 15.95 -32.22
C TYR A 7 -19.18 16.66 -30.87
N GLU A 8 -18.94 17.97 -30.83
CA GLU A 8 -19.00 18.76 -29.58
C GLU A 8 -20.40 18.70 -28.93
N ARG A 9 -21.45 18.76 -29.75
CA ARG A 9 -22.82 18.59 -29.27
C ARG A 9 -23.09 17.17 -28.78
N ALA A 10 -22.54 16.16 -29.45
CA ALA A 10 -22.67 14.76 -29.04
C ALA A 10 -22.04 14.54 -27.65
N VAL A 11 -20.82 15.05 -27.42
CA VAL A 11 -20.15 15.02 -26.12
C VAL A 11 -20.98 15.72 -25.05
N SER A 12 -21.49 16.92 -25.32
CA SER A 12 -22.34 17.64 -24.38
C SER A 12 -23.65 16.89 -24.05
N ALA A 13 -24.27 16.23 -25.03
CA ALA A 13 -25.46 15.40 -24.81
C ALA A 13 -25.13 14.17 -23.96
N ARG A 14 -24.00 13.50 -24.22
CA ARG A 14 -23.51 12.36 -23.43
C ARG A 14 -23.29 12.75 -21.98
N ASP A 15 -22.56 13.84 -21.73
CA ASP A 15 -22.22 14.30 -20.39
C ASP A 15 -23.47 14.77 -19.60
N ALA A 16 -24.52 15.17 -20.32
CA ALA A 16 -25.85 15.47 -19.76
C ALA A 16 -26.75 14.22 -19.57
N GLY A 17 -26.25 13.01 -19.86
CA GLY A 17 -27.00 11.76 -19.74
C GLY A 17 -28.05 11.51 -20.83
N ARG A 18 -28.04 12.30 -21.91
CA ARG A 18 -28.97 12.18 -23.05
C ARG A 18 -28.37 11.29 -24.13
N TRP A 19 -28.29 9.99 -23.84
CA TRP A 19 -27.58 9.03 -24.71
C TRP A 19 -28.16 8.92 -26.12
N ASP A 20 -29.48 8.80 -26.28
CA ASP A 20 -30.08 8.63 -27.62
C ASP A 20 -29.77 9.81 -28.55
N GLU A 21 -29.77 11.03 -28.00
CA GLU A 21 -29.37 12.23 -28.73
C GLU A 21 -27.87 12.26 -29.02
N ALA A 22 -27.04 11.87 -28.04
CA ALA A 22 -25.60 11.77 -28.24
C ALA A 22 -25.24 10.77 -29.34
N ALA A 23 -25.90 9.62 -29.38
CA ALA A 23 -25.68 8.58 -30.38
C ALA A 23 -26.00 9.06 -31.80
N ASP A 24 -27.17 9.69 -32.03
CA ASP A 24 -27.51 10.32 -33.32
C ASP A 24 -26.46 11.35 -33.75
N LEU A 25 -26.03 12.19 -32.81
CA LEU A 25 -25.06 13.24 -33.10
C LEU A 25 -23.67 12.66 -33.39
N PHE A 26 -23.23 11.60 -32.72
CA PHE A 26 -21.97 10.92 -33.03
C PHE A 26 -22.00 10.26 -34.41
N GLU A 27 -23.08 9.57 -34.76
CA GLU A 27 -23.26 8.97 -36.10
C GLU A 27 -23.18 10.05 -37.18
N ARG A 28 -23.92 11.15 -37.02
CA ARG A 28 -23.89 12.27 -37.98
C ARG A 28 -22.54 12.97 -38.03
N ALA A 29 -21.84 13.09 -36.90
CA ALA A 29 -20.49 13.64 -36.85
C ALA A 29 -19.51 12.75 -37.64
N PHE A 30 -19.62 11.43 -37.48
CA PHE A 30 -18.82 10.45 -38.21
C PHE A 30 -19.09 10.54 -39.72
N ASP A 31 -20.35 10.52 -40.12
CA ASP A 31 -20.74 10.64 -41.53
C ASP A 31 -20.34 12.00 -42.14
N ALA A 32 -20.19 13.04 -41.31
CA ALA A 32 -19.65 14.35 -41.69
C ALA A 32 -18.10 14.41 -41.68
N GLY A 33 -17.40 13.28 -41.52
CA GLY A 33 -15.95 13.17 -41.61
C GLY A 33 -15.19 13.22 -40.28
N HIS A 34 -15.87 13.31 -39.14
CA HIS A 34 -15.22 13.28 -37.82
C HIS A 34 -15.00 11.83 -37.35
N ALA A 35 -13.95 11.17 -37.85
CA ALA A 35 -13.72 9.73 -37.68
C ALA A 35 -13.74 9.25 -36.20
N VAL A 36 -13.24 10.06 -35.25
CA VAL A 36 -13.24 9.73 -33.81
C VAL A 36 -14.66 9.56 -33.25
N ALA A 37 -15.66 10.21 -33.85
CA ALA A 37 -17.04 10.10 -33.39
C ALA A 37 -17.58 8.65 -33.49
N GLY A 38 -17.07 7.87 -34.45
CA GLY A 38 -17.43 6.46 -34.60
C GLY A 38 -16.90 5.59 -33.45
N LEU A 39 -15.71 5.91 -32.91
CA LEU A 39 -15.17 5.22 -31.74
C LEU A 39 -15.97 5.57 -30.47
N ASP A 40 -16.26 6.84 -30.26
CA ASP A 40 -17.06 7.28 -29.11
C ASP A 40 -18.48 6.69 -29.13
N LEU A 41 -19.09 6.60 -30.32
CA LEU A 41 -20.36 5.89 -30.51
C LEU A 41 -20.23 4.40 -30.16
N ALA A 42 -19.18 3.74 -30.64
CA ALA A 42 -18.94 2.33 -30.34
C ALA A 42 -18.79 2.06 -28.83
N LEU A 43 -18.01 2.88 -28.14
CA LEU A 43 -17.81 2.78 -26.68
C LEU A 43 -19.14 2.99 -25.93
N GLY A 44 -19.92 4.00 -26.32
CA GLY A 44 -21.21 4.26 -25.70
C GLY A 44 -22.25 3.17 -25.96
N LEU A 45 -22.31 2.59 -27.16
CA LEU A 45 -23.15 1.44 -27.48
C LEU A 45 -22.78 0.22 -26.64
N SER A 46 -21.49 -0.04 -26.47
CA SER A 46 -21.00 -1.12 -25.61
C SER A 46 -21.41 -0.93 -24.14
N ALA A 47 -21.33 0.30 -23.62
CA ALA A 47 -21.80 0.64 -22.27
C ALA A 47 -23.31 0.40 -22.08
N HIS A 48 -24.10 0.54 -23.16
CA HIS A 48 -25.53 0.23 -23.20
C HIS A 48 -25.83 -1.23 -23.60
N ARG A 49 -24.81 -2.09 -23.60
CA ARG A 49 -24.88 -3.54 -23.90
C ARG A 49 -25.27 -3.88 -25.34
N ASP A 50 -25.16 -2.93 -26.27
CA ASP A 50 -25.27 -3.21 -27.70
C ASP A 50 -23.90 -3.48 -28.31
N HIS A 51 -23.35 -4.65 -27.98
CA HIS A 51 -22.02 -5.05 -28.43
C HIS A 51 -21.93 -5.30 -29.95
N ALA A 52 -23.05 -5.68 -30.59
CA ALA A 52 -23.08 -5.93 -32.03
C ALA A 52 -22.93 -4.64 -32.82
N SER A 53 -23.72 -3.61 -32.49
CA SER A 53 -23.59 -2.29 -33.12
C SER A 53 -22.26 -1.63 -32.75
N ALA A 54 -21.80 -1.79 -31.50
CA ALA A 54 -20.50 -1.29 -31.07
C ALA A 54 -19.35 -1.80 -31.93
N GLU A 55 -19.30 -3.10 -32.23
CA GLU A 55 -18.28 -3.67 -33.09
C GLU A 55 -18.34 -3.10 -34.51
N VAL A 56 -19.53 -2.94 -35.09
CA VAL A 56 -19.70 -2.37 -36.43
C VAL A 56 -19.14 -0.95 -36.49
N TRP A 57 -19.48 -0.10 -35.52
CA TRP A 57 -18.99 1.27 -35.45
C TRP A 57 -17.49 1.35 -35.16
N CYS A 58 -16.98 0.47 -34.31
CA CYS A 58 -15.56 0.35 -34.04
C CYS A 58 -14.78 0.00 -35.31
N ARG A 59 -15.24 -0.98 -36.11
CA ARG A 59 -14.65 -1.30 -37.42
C ARG A 59 -14.69 -0.13 -38.38
N ARG A 60 -15.83 0.56 -38.50
CA ARG A 60 -15.95 1.77 -39.34
C ARG A 60 -14.96 2.86 -38.94
N ALA A 61 -14.78 3.10 -37.63
CA ALA A 61 -13.81 4.05 -37.13
C ALA A 61 -12.36 3.62 -37.40
N ALA A 62 -12.06 2.33 -37.23
CA ALA A 62 -10.76 1.75 -37.57
C ALA A 62 -10.46 1.91 -39.07
N ASP A 63 -11.40 1.55 -39.94
CA ASP A 63 -11.31 1.73 -41.40
C ASP A 63 -11.08 3.20 -41.80
N SER A 64 -11.55 4.14 -40.98
CA SER A 64 -11.36 5.58 -41.17
C SER A 64 -10.03 6.11 -40.60
N GLY A 65 -9.14 5.22 -40.15
CA GLY A 65 -7.79 5.56 -39.67
C GLY A 65 -7.70 5.90 -38.18
N VAL A 66 -8.75 5.66 -37.38
CA VAL A 66 -8.67 5.88 -35.93
C VAL A 66 -7.85 4.76 -35.28
N ALA A 67 -6.63 5.08 -34.84
CA ALA A 67 -5.67 4.11 -34.30
C ALA A 67 -6.21 3.33 -33.09
N ALA A 68 -6.84 4.02 -32.13
CA ALA A 68 -7.47 3.39 -30.97
C ALA A 68 -8.61 2.43 -31.35
N ALA A 69 -9.37 2.74 -32.43
CA ALA A 69 -10.39 1.83 -32.93
C ALA A 69 -9.76 0.59 -33.61
N ALA A 70 -8.68 0.77 -34.36
CA ALA A 70 -7.93 -0.36 -34.92
C ALA A 70 -7.38 -1.28 -33.82
N PHE A 71 -6.90 -0.73 -32.69
CA PHE A 71 -6.51 -1.52 -31.54
C PHE A 71 -7.67 -2.38 -31.00
N GLU A 72 -8.85 -1.78 -30.80
CA GLU A 72 -10.03 -2.49 -30.31
C GLU A 72 -10.48 -3.60 -31.26
N VAL A 73 -10.47 -3.35 -32.58
CA VAL A 73 -10.78 -4.39 -33.57
C VAL A 73 -9.74 -5.52 -33.52
N GLY A 74 -8.45 -5.20 -33.38
CA GLY A 74 -7.40 -6.20 -33.21
C GLY A 74 -7.65 -7.09 -31.98
N CYS A 75 -8.05 -6.49 -30.86
CA CYS A 75 -8.45 -7.22 -29.65
C CYS A 75 -9.67 -8.13 -29.87
N ILE A 76 -10.66 -7.71 -30.67
CA ILE A 76 -11.82 -8.53 -31.03
C ILE A 76 -11.36 -9.76 -31.83
N GLU A 77 -10.53 -9.58 -32.85
CA GLU A 77 -10.06 -10.70 -33.69
C GLU A 77 -9.17 -11.66 -32.90
N GLN A 78 -8.33 -11.15 -32.00
CA GLN A 78 -7.52 -11.99 -31.12
C GLN A 78 -8.40 -12.86 -30.19
N ARG A 79 -9.50 -12.32 -29.65
CA ARG A 79 -10.46 -13.10 -28.85
C ARG A 79 -11.18 -14.17 -29.68
N ARG A 80 -11.33 -13.97 -30.98
CA ARG A 80 -11.88 -14.96 -31.93
C ARG A 80 -10.85 -16.00 -32.38
N GLY A 81 -9.57 -15.78 -32.06
CA GLY A 81 -8.46 -16.64 -32.47
C GLY A 81 -7.92 -16.36 -33.88
N ASP A 82 -8.40 -15.30 -34.56
CA ASP A 82 -7.85 -14.89 -35.85
C ASP A 82 -6.64 -13.97 -35.63
N LEU A 83 -5.49 -14.59 -35.39
CA LEU A 83 -4.24 -13.87 -35.08
C LEU A 83 -3.71 -13.07 -36.28
N ASP A 84 -3.96 -13.53 -37.51
CA ASP A 84 -3.54 -12.81 -38.71
C ASP A 84 -4.36 -11.51 -38.88
N ALA A 85 -5.66 -11.57 -38.63
CA ALA A 85 -6.49 -10.37 -38.59
C ALA A 85 -6.10 -9.44 -37.44
N ALA A 86 -5.88 -9.99 -36.24
CA ALA A 86 -5.42 -9.21 -35.09
C ALA A 86 -4.11 -8.47 -35.38
N GLU A 87 -3.14 -9.15 -35.99
CA GLU A 87 -1.85 -8.55 -36.36
C GLU A 87 -2.03 -7.39 -37.35
N ARG A 88 -2.87 -7.54 -38.39
CA ARG A 88 -3.15 -6.46 -39.35
C ARG A 88 -3.70 -5.22 -38.65
N TRP A 89 -4.66 -5.41 -37.76
CA TRP A 89 -5.29 -4.32 -37.02
C TRP A 89 -4.36 -3.68 -35.99
N HIS A 90 -3.58 -4.48 -35.25
CA HIS A 90 -2.58 -3.95 -34.32
C HIS A 90 -1.45 -3.22 -35.03
N ARG A 91 -1.04 -3.65 -36.23
CA ARG A 91 -0.11 -2.90 -37.08
C ARG A 91 -0.69 -1.55 -37.49
N GLN A 92 -1.94 -1.50 -37.94
CA GLN A 92 -2.60 -0.24 -38.26
C GLN A 92 -2.71 0.68 -37.03
N ALA A 93 -3.01 0.14 -35.85
CA ALA A 93 -3.02 0.89 -34.61
C ALA A 93 -1.62 1.46 -34.26
N ALA A 94 -0.59 0.62 -34.32
CA ALA A 94 0.80 1.01 -34.06
C ALA A 94 1.31 2.08 -35.04
N ASP A 95 1.00 1.94 -36.33
CA ASP A 95 1.36 2.93 -37.36
C ASP A 95 0.61 4.26 -37.15
N GLY A 96 -0.61 4.20 -36.60
CA GLY A 96 -1.39 5.36 -36.16
C GLY A 96 -0.97 5.95 -34.81
N GLY A 97 0.08 5.43 -34.18
CA GLY A 97 0.62 5.94 -32.91
C GLY A 97 -0.06 5.42 -31.64
N ASP A 98 -0.86 4.36 -31.73
CA ASP A 98 -1.49 3.75 -30.56
C ASP A 98 -0.51 2.86 -29.80
N ALA A 99 -0.17 3.25 -28.57
CA ALA A 99 0.83 2.54 -27.75
C ALA A 99 0.35 1.14 -27.31
N SER A 100 -0.95 0.96 -27.06
CA SER A 100 -1.54 -0.34 -26.72
C SER A 100 -1.48 -1.31 -27.91
N GLY A 101 -1.72 -0.80 -29.12
CA GLY A 101 -1.52 -1.49 -30.39
C GLY A 101 -0.09 -1.93 -30.59
N MET A 102 0.90 -1.08 -30.25
CA MET A 102 2.31 -1.45 -30.27
C MET A 102 2.63 -2.58 -29.30
N LEU A 103 2.11 -2.55 -28.05
CA LEU A 103 2.30 -3.63 -27.08
C LEU A 103 1.74 -4.96 -27.59
N ASN A 104 0.49 -4.96 -28.09
CA ASN A 104 -0.14 -6.18 -28.56
C ASN A 104 0.51 -6.72 -29.84
N LEU A 105 0.91 -5.84 -30.76
CA LEU A 105 1.67 -6.24 -31.94
C LEU A 105 3.01 -6.84 -31.54
N GLY A 106 3.74 -6.20 -30.62
CA GLY A 106 5.00 -6.70 -30.08
C GLY A 106 4.85 -8.11 -29.49
N ALA A 107 3.79 -8.34 -28.71
CA ALA A 107 3.50 -9.66 -28.14
C ALA A 107 3.16 -10.74 -29.18
N LEU A 108 2.52 -10.37 -30.30
CA LEU A 108 2.28 -11.30 -31.41
C LEU A 108 3.57 -11.65 -32.16
N LEU A 109 4.39 -10.64 -32.46
CA LEU A 109 5.67 -10.80 -33.15
C LEU A 109 6.65 -11.63 -32.30
N GLU A 110 6.72 -11.35 -31.00
CA GLU A 110 7.52 -12.10 -30.04
C GLU A 110 7.17 -13.60 -30.05
N LYS A 111 5.88 -13.94 -29.99
CA LYS A 111 5.41 -15.34 -30.05
C LYS A 111 5.78 -16.04 -31.35
N ARG A 112 5.94 -15.30 -32.45
CA ARG A 112 6.39 -15.81 -33.75
C ARG A 112 7.91 -15.93 -33.85
N GLY A 113 8.66 -15.31 -32.93
CA GLY A 113 10.12 -15.26 -32.95
C GLY A 113 10.70 -14.05 -33.68
N ASP A 114 9.87 -13.06 -34.04
CA ASP A 114 10.31 -11.81 -34.68
C ASP A 114 10.74 -10.79 -33.61
N THR A 115 11.82 -11.13 -32.92
CA THR A 115 12.13 -10.51 -31.63
C THR A 115 12.63 -9.07 -31.75
N THR A 116 13.42 -8.75 -32.78
CA THR A 116 13.88 -7.38 -33.05
C THR A 116 12.71 -6.40 -33.25
N ASP A 117 11.73 -6.77 -34.07
CA ASP A 117 10.56 -5.92 -34.33
C ASP A 117 9.70 -5.76 -33.07
N ALA A 118 9.56 -6.83 -32.27
CA ALA A 118 8.85 -6.79 -31.01
C ALA A 118 9.52 -5.83 -30.00
N MET A 119 10.86 -5.89 -29.86
CA MET A 119 11.60 -4.97 -29.00
C MET A 119 11.45 -3.51 -29.44
N ASP A 120 11.53 -3.22 -30.74
CA ASP A 120 11.33 -1.86 -31.24
C ASP A 120 9.93 -1.33 -30.97
N LEU A 121 8.90 -2.18 -31.06
CA LEU A 121 7.53 -1.82 -30.70
C LEU A 121 7.37 -1.55 -29.21
N TYR A 122 7.92 -2.40 -28.34
CA TYR A 122 7.88 -2.19 -26.90
C TYR A 122 8.61 -0.91 -26.47
N ARG A 123 9.71 -0.56 -27.13
CA ARG A 123 10.44 0.70 -26.91
C ARG A 123 9.61 1.91 -27.30
N ARG A 124 9.01 1.90 -28.50
CA ARG A 124 8.13 2.97 -28.95
C ARG A 124 6.89 3.12 -28.06
N ALA A 125 6.33 2.00 -27.58
CA ALA A 125 5.20 2.03 -26.65
C ALA A 125 5.58 2.71 -25.33
N TRP A 126 6.76 2.40 -24.78
CA TRP A 126 7.30 3.07 -23.60
C TRP A 126 7.49 4.58 -23.82
N ASP A 127 8.08 4.98 -24.96
CA ASP A 127 8.30 6.39 -25.30
C ASP A 127 6.98 7.17 -25.44
N LEU A 128 5.88 6.49 -25.77
CA LEU A 128 4.53 7.04 -25.82
C LEU A 128 3.75 6.94 -24.49
N GLY A 129 4.38 6.44 -23.42
CA GLY A 129 3.82 6.38 -22.07
C GLY A 129 3.16 5.06 -21.68
N ALA A 130 3.18 4.03 -22.54
CA ALA A 130 2.72 2.69 -22.17
C ALA A 130 3.82 1.95 -21.39
N HIS A 131 3.74 2.05 -20.06
CA HIS A 131 4.81 1.65 -19.14
C HIS A 131 5.13 0.15 -19.15
N GLU A 132 4.19 -0.68 -19.58
CA GLU A 132 4.36 -2.13 -19.76
C GLU A 132 5.45 -2.46 -20.79
N GLY A 133 5.71 -1.55 -21.74
CA GLY A 133 6.75 -1.72 -22.76
C GLY A 133 8.15 -1.91 -22.15
N ALA A 134 8.48 -1.18 -21.07
CA ALA A 134 9.76 -1.34 -20.40
C ALA A 134 9.92 -2.72 -19.74
N PHE A 135 8.87 -3.25 -19.13
CA PHE A 135 8.92 -4.60 -18.55
C PHE A 135 9.11 -5.67 -19.63
N ASN A 136 8.36 -5.58 -20.73
CA ASN A 136 8.47 -6.53 -21.83
C ASN A 136 9.84 -6.48 -22.49
N LEU A 137 10.43 -5.28 -22.64
CA LEU A 137 11.81 -5.12 -23.10
C LEU A 137 12.82 -5.81 -22.19
N GLY A 138 12.76 -5.54 -20.89
CA GLY A 138 13.67 -6.16 -19.92
C GLY A 138 13.62 -7.69 -20.01
N ARG A 139 12.42 -8.26 -20.10
CA ARG A 139 12.22 -9.70 -20.26
C ARG A 139 12.78 -10.24 -21.58
N MET A 140 12.54 -9.56 -22.70
CA MET A 140 13.08 -10.00 -23.98
C MET A 140 14.61 -9.98 -24.01
N ILE A 141 15.25 -8.95 -23.45
CA ILE A 141 16.71 -8.84 -23.38
C ILE A 141 17.32 -9.96 -22.53
N GLU A 142 16.63 -10.35 -21.46
CA GLU A 142 16.98 -11.49 -20.62
C GLU A 142 16.81 -12.83 -21.36
N ASP A 143 15.67 -13.03 -22.04
CA ASP A 143 15.30 -14.27 -22.75
C ASP A 143 16.15 -14.53 -24.02
N GLU A 144 16.57 -13.49 -24.76
CA GLU A 144 17.33 -13.62 -26.02
C GLU A 144 18.77 -14.16 -25.86
N GLY A 145 19.21 -14.45 -24.63
CA GLY A 145 20.42 -15.24 -24.41
C GLY A 145 21.74 -14.55 -24.77
N ARG A 146 21.74 -13.20 -24.94
CA ARG A 146 23.00 -12.42 -24.99
C ARG A 146 23.50 -11.94 -23.63
N GLY A 147 22.73 -12.15 -22.56
CA GLY A 147 23.23 -12.04 -21.19
C GLY A 147 23.61 -10.62 -20.76
N ASP A 148 23.04 -9.58 -21.38
CA ASP A 148 23.17 -8.23 -20.84
C ASP A 148 22.14 -8.02 -19.72
N ALA A 149 22.37 -8.73 -18.61
CA ALA A 149 21.58 -8.60 -17.39
C ALA A 149 21.54 -7.15 -16.89
N GLU A 150 22.55 -6.35 -17.22
CA GLU A 150 22.57 -4.93 -16.85
C GLU A 150 21.61 -4.12 -17.73
N GLN A 151 21.61 -4.35 -19.05
CA GLN A 151 20.62 -3.72 -19.93
C GLN A 151 19.19 -4.14 -19.60
N ALA A 152 18.96 -5.42 -19.27
CA ALA A 152 17.66 -5.87 -18.77
C ALA A 152 17.29 -5.17 -17.45
N ALA A 153 18.25 -5.03 -16.53
CA ALA A 153 18.04 -4.32 -15.28
C ALA A 153 17.65 -2.85 -15.49
N GLU A 154 18.27 -2.13 -16.41
CA GLU A 154 17.88 -0.74 -16.71
C GLU A 154 16.40 -0.62 -17.14
N TRP A 155 15.93 -1.56 -17.96
CA TRP A 155 14.53 -1.58 -18.40
C TRP A 155 13.58 -1.99 -17.29
N TYR A 156 13.98 -2.97 -16.47
CA TYR A 156 13.19 -3.33 -15.29
C TYR A 156 13.16 -2.20 -14.26
N GLU A 157 14.23 -1.42 -14.06
CA GLU A 157 14.25 -0.25 -13.17
C GLU A 157 13.24 0.80 -13.62
N ARG A 158 13.22 1.12 -14.93
CA ARG A 158 12.22 2.03 -15.51
C ARG A 158 10.79 1.55 -15.29
N ALA A 159 10.52 0.25 -15.44
CA ALA A 159 9.21 -0.32 -15.16
C ALA A 159 8.87 -0.32 -13.66
N ALA A 160 9.84 -0.60 -12.81
CA ALA A 160 9.72 -0.64 -11.35
C ALA A 160 9.40 0.75 -10.76
N GLU A 161 10.02 1.81 -11.28
CA GLU A 161 9.70 3.21 -10.94
C GLU A 161 8.24 3.58 -11.24
N ARG A 162 7.60 2.88 -12.18
CA ARG A 162 6.17 3.03 -12.51
C ARG A 162 5.26 2.09 -11.72
N GLY A 163 5.79 1.41 -10.70
CA GLY A 163 5.04 0.52 -9.83
C GLY A 163 4.88 -0.91 -10.34
N ASN A 164 5.69 -1.34 -11.31
CA ASN A 164 5.64 -2.72 -11.79
C ASN A 164 6.32 -3.68 -10.79
N GLY A 165 5.51 -4.42 -10.02
CA GLY A 165 6.00 -5.41 -9.05
C GLY A 165 6.74 -6.60 -9.68
N ALA A 166 6.40 -7.00 -10.91
CA ALA A 166 7.11 -8.07 -11.62
C ALA A 166 8.51 -7.63 -12.05
N ALA A 167 8.68 -6.36 -12.41
CA ALA A 167 10.00 -5.79 -12.71
C ALA A 167 10.92 -5.80 -11.47
N PHE A 168 10.41 -5.39 -10.30
CA PHE A 168 11.13 -5.53 -9.04
C PHE A 168 11.46 -7.00 -8.71
N TYR A 169 10.58 -7.93 -9.04
CA TYR A 169 10.82 -9.35 -8.82
C TYR A 169 12.01 -9.86 -9.66
N ASN A 170 12.04 -9.52 -10.95
CA ASN A 170 13.11 -9.91 -11.87
C ASN A 170 14.44 -9.21 -11.53
N LEU A 171 14.40 -7.92 -11.17
CA LEU A 171 15.57 -7.22 -10.65
C LEU A 171 16.20 -7.93 -9.46
N GLY A 172 15.39 -8.50 -8.56
CA GLY A 172 15.92 -9.22 -7.41
C GLY A 172 16.72 -10.49 -7.80
N PHE A 173 16.37 -11.16 -8.90
CA PHE A 173 17.22 -12.25 -9.43
C PHE A 173 18.53 -11.70 -9.99
N ILE A 174 18.47 -10.67 -10.83
CA ILE A 174 19.67 -10.07 -11.42
C ILE A 174 20.64 -9.59 -10.33
N ARG A 175 20.16 -8.86 -9.32
CA ARG A 175 20.98 -8.38 -8.20
C ARG A 175 21.58 -9.52 -7.38
N GLY A 176 20.82 -10.60 -7.19
CA GLY A 176 21.29 -11.82 -6.52
C GLY A 176 22.41 -12.52 -7.30
N ASP A 177 22.26 -12.66 -8.62
CA ASP A 177 23.26 -13.25 -9.50
C ASP A 177 24.53 -12.40 -9.61
N GLN A 178 24.40 -11.08 -9.45
CA GLN A 178 25.50 -10.13 -9.31
C GLN A 178 26.21 -10.19 -7.94
N GLY A 179 25.72 -11.02 -7.01
CA GLY A 179 26.30 -11.18 -5.67
C GLY A 179 25.90 -10.10 -4.68
N ASP A 180 24.79 -9.38 -4.91
CA ASP A 180 24.21 -8.41 -3.97
C ASP A 180 22.91 -8.97 -3.34
N PRO A 181 23.03 -9.82 -2.30
CA PRO A 181 21.86 -10.40 -1.62
C PRO A 181 21.00 -9.34 -0.92
N ASP A 182 21.57 -8.21 -0.50
CA ASP A 182 20.81 -7.15 0.16
C ASP A 182 19.93 -6.41 -0.85
N ALA A 183 20.45 -6.10 -2.04
CA ALA A 183 19.66 -5.53 -3.12
C ALA A 183 18.60 -6.51 -3.63
N GLN A 184 18.91 -7.81 -3.71
CA GLN A 184 17.92 -8.86 -4.01
C GLN A 184 16.73 -8.80 -3.04
N ILE A 185 17.01 -8.82 -1.73
CA ILE A 185 15.97 -8.75 -0.70
C ILE A 185 15.16 -7.44 -0.81
N ARG A 186 15.82 -6.30 -1.01
CA ARG A 186 15.12 -5.01 -1.19
C ARG A 186 14.19 -5.03 -2.41
N CYS A 187 14.65 -5.54 -3.54
CA CYS A 187 13.84 -5.64 -4.76
C CYS A 187 12.62 -6.55 -4.55
N TRP A 188 12.81 -7.74 -3.98
CA TRP A 188 11.68 -8.63 -3.71
C TRP A 188 10.73 -8.10 -2.65
N ARG A 189 11.20 -7.35 -1.65
CA ARG A 189 10.31 -6.65 -0.70
C ARG A 189 9.40 -5.66 -1.43
N ARG A 190 9.95 -4.85 -2.34
CA ARG A 190 9.15 -3.93 -3.17
C ARG A 190 8.17 -4.65 -4.08
N ALA A 191 8.57 -5.78 -4.66
CA ALA A 191 7.66 -6.61 -5.43
C ALA A 191 6.49 -7.11 -4.57
N ALA A 192 6.74 -7.51 -3.32
CA ALA A 192 5.70 -7.94 -2.39
C ALA A 192 4.78 -6.79 -1.94
N ASP A 193 5.33 -5.59 -1.68
CA ASP A 193 4.55 -4.37 -1.39
C ASP A 193 3.55 -4.07 -2.52
N LEU A 194 3.94 -4.33 -3.77
CA LEU A 194 3.14 -4.15 -4.99
C LEU A 194 2.27 -5.37 -5.34
N GLY A 195 2.19 -6.36 -4.45
CA GLY A 195 1.29 -7.51 -4.62
C GLY A 195 1.80 -8.61 -5.57
N HIS A 196 3.09 -8.63 -5.93
CA HIS A 196 3.63 -9.69 -6.77
C HIS A 196 3.60 -11.05 -6.05
N ARG A 197 2.78 -11.99 -6.56
CA ARG A 197 2.48 -13.28 -5.91
C ARG A 197 3.68 -14.16 -5.56
N HIS A 198 4.79 -14.03 -6.30
CA HIS A 198 5.98 -14.87 -6.10
C HIS A 198 7.05 -14.22 -5.23
N ALA A 199 6.88 -12.94 -4.87
CA ALA A 199 7.89 -12.20 -4.12
C ALA A 199 8.03 -12.68 -2.67
N ALA A 200 6.91 -12.88 -1.97
CA ALA A 200 6.93 -13.35 -0.59
C ALA A 200 7.50 -14.78 -0.44
N PRO A 201 7.13 -15.77 -1.28
CA PRO A 201 7.81 -17.08 -1.30
C PRO A 201 9.31 -17.00 -1.57
N ALA A 202 9.75 -16.12 -2.48
CA ALA A 202 11.17 -15.94 -2.78
C ALA A 202 11.95 -15.35 -1.60
N LEU A 203 11.39 -14.34 -0.92
CA LEU A 203 11.94 -13.80 0.33
C LEU A 203 12.02 -14.87 1.42
N ALA A 204 10.97 -15.69 1.57
CA ALA A 204 10.96 -16.77 2.52
C ALA A 204 12.09 -17.77 2.27
N HIS A 205 12.34 -18.12 0.99
CA HIS A 205 13.43 -18.99 0.60
C HIS A 205 14.81 -18.36 0.89
N ALA A 206 15.02 -17.09 0.52
CA ALA A 206 16.29 -16.42 0.75
C ALA A 206 16.63 -16.29 2.25
N PHE A 207 15.66 -15.89 3.09
CA PHE A 207 15.89 -15.86 4.53
C PHE A 207 16.13 -17.24 5.13
N HIS A 208 15.51 -18.29 4.57
CA HIS A 208 15.77 -19.67 4.99
C HIS A 208 17.22 -20.08 4.69
N GLN A 209 17.73 -19.76 3.49
CA GLN A 209 19.12 -19.99 3.08
C GLN A 209 20.12 -19.26 4.00
N GLN A 210 19.77 -18.04 4.43
CA GLN A 210 20.56 -17.25 5.38
C GLN A 210 20.45 -17.74 6.85
N GLY A 211 19.59 -18.72 7.13
CA GLY A 211 19.34 -19.24 8.48
C GLY A 211 18.40 -18.37 9.33
N ASP A 212 17.83 -17.29 8.78
CA ASP A 212 16.87 -16.41 9.43
C ASP A 212 15.46 -17.02 9.41
N ARG A 213 15.23 -17.96 10.34
CA ARG A 213 13.95 -18.68 10.45
C ARG A 213 12.77 -17.75 10.77
N ALA A 214 13.00 -16.64 11.46
CA ALA A 214 11.94 -15.73 11.87
C ALA A 214 11.39 -14.98 10.65
N ARG A 215 12.27 -14.34 9.87
CA ARG A 215 11.86 -13.66 8.64
C ARG A 215 11.34 -14.65 7.59
N ALA A 216 11.98 -15.81 7.44
CA ALA A 216 11.52 -16.83 6.51
C ALA A 216 10.07 -17.26 6.81
N ARG A 217 9.73 -17.42 8.10
CA ARG A 217 8.36 -17.76 8.52
C ARG A 217 7.37 -16.64 8.21
N PHE A 218 7.71 -15.40 8.51
CA PHE A 218 6.84 -14.25 8.21
C PHE A 218 6.48 -14.21 6.72
N TRP A 219 7.49 -14.17 5.85
CA TRP A 219 7.29 -14.07 4.40
C TRP A 219 6.58 -15.29 3.79
N ARG A 220 6.76 -16.48 4.38
CA ARG A 220 6.04 -17.68 3.97
C ARG A 220 4.53 -17.57 4.20
N PHE A 221 4.10 -16.96 5.30
CA PHE A 221 2.69 -16.89 5.67
C PHE A 221 1.99 -15.60 5.22
N LEU A 222 2.74 -14.57 4.85
CA LEU A 222 2.19 -13.31 4.34
C LEU A 222 1.07 -13.48 3.30
N PRO A 223 1.16 -14.38 2.30
CA PRO A 223 0.09 -14.54 1.30
C PRO A 223 -1.16 -15.27 1.80
N THR A 224 -1.08 -15.97 2.93
CA THR A 224 -2.12 -16.91 3.42
C THR A 224 -2.63 -16.58 4.81
N GLY A 225 -2.24 -15.43 5.37
CA GLY A 225 -2.60 -15.01 6.72
C GLY A 225 -1.41 -15.02 7.68
N LEU A 226 -1.15 -13.86 8.26
CA LEU A 226 -0.13 -13.67 9.29
C LEU A 226 -0.63 -14.22 10.63
N GLY A 227 0.25 -14.96 11.31
CA GLY A 227 0.08 -15.35 12.72
C GLY A 227 1.16 -14.79 13.64
N ALA A 228 2.03 -13.93 13.11
CA ALA A 228 3.07 -13.21 13.81
C ALA A 228 3.50 -12.01 12.96
N TYR A 229 4.03 -10.99 13.62
CA TYR A 229 4.65 -9.85 12.95
C TYR A 229 6.09 -10.17 12.51
N SER A 230 6.62 -9.33 11.62
CA SER A 230 8.03 -9.25 11.26
C SER A 230 8.88 -8.92 12.48
N ALA A 231 10.14 -9.33 12.46
CA ALA A 231 11.05 -9.09 13.57
C ALA A 231 11.30 -7.59 13.77
N GLU A 232 11.33 -6.83 12.69
CA GLU A 232 11.49 -5.38 12.65
C GLU A 232 10.30 -4.67 13.30
N PHE A 233 9.07 -5.07 12.92
CA PHE A 233 7.86 -4.54 13.53
C PHE A 233 7.86 -4.79 15.04
N GLU A 234 8.13 -6.02 15.49
CA GLU A 234 8.12 -6.35 16.91
C GLU A 234 9.19 -5.61 17.70
N ALA A 235 10.39 -5.46 17.12
CA ALA A 235 11.48 -4.73 17.75
C ALA A 235 11.11 -3.25 17.96
N PHE A 236 10.50 -2.60 16.95
CA PHE A 236 10.03 -1.23 17.07
C PHE A 236 8.85 -1.12 18.04
N ALA A 237 7.84 -1.98 17.87
CA ALA A 237 6.64 -1.99 18.70
C ALA A 237 6.98 -2.14 20.19
N GLY A 238 7.89 -3.06 20.53
CA GLY A 238 8.36 -3.25 21.90
C GLY A 238 9.01 -1.99 22.50
N GLY A 239 9.74 -1.20 21.69
CA GLY A 239 10.39 0.03 22.14
C GLY A 239 9.43 1.19 22.40
N VAL A 240 8.24 1.18 21.78
CA VAL A 240 7.24 2.26 21.91
C VAL A 240 5.99 1.88 22.72
N ALA A 241 5.77 0.58 22.97
CA ALA A 241 4.54 0.05 23.53
C ALA A 241 4.07 0.72 24.82
N VAL A 242 4.97 0.87 25.80
CA VAL A 242 4.61 1.44 27.11
C VAL A 242 4.17 2.90 26.96
N ALA A 243 4.89 3.68 26.16
CA ALA A 243 4.56 5.07 25.90
C ALA A 243 3.23 5.20 25.13
N ALA A 244 3.00 4.32 24.14
CA ALA A 244 1.76 4.28 23.38
C ALA A 244 0.54 3.98 24.28
N ILE A 245 0.69 3.03 25.22
CA ILE A 245 -0.36 2.69 26.19
C ILE A 245 -0.64 3.84 27.15
N CYS A 246 0.40 4.48 27.70
CA CYS A 246 0.21 5.64 28.58
C CYS A 246 -0.53 6.78 27.85
N ARG A 247 -0.16 7.06 26.60
CA ARG A 247 -0.84 8.03 25.74
C ARG A 247 -2.30 7.67 25.50
N GLN A 248 -2.58 6.42 25.14
CA GLN A 248 -3.94 5.95 24.92
C GLN A 248 -4.82 6.14 26.15
N TRP A 249 -4.32 5.77 27.35
CA TRP A 249 -5.06 5.97 28.59
C TRP A 249 -5.27 7.44 28.95
N ALA A 250 -4.31 8.31 28.63
CA ALA A 250 -4.48 9.75 28.81
C ALA A 250 -5.57 10.30 27.87
N LEU A 251 -5.58 9.85 26.62
CA LEU A 251 -6.62 10.22 25.65
C LEU A 251 -8.01 9.73 26.07
N ASP A 252 -8.11 8.49 26.57
CA ASP A 252 -9.40 7.92 26.98
C ASP A 252 -10.01 8.70 28.15
N LYS A 253 -9.19 9.23 29.08
CA LYS A 253 -9.65 10.13 30.15
C LYS A 253 -10.26 11.44 29.63
N GLU A 254 -9.75 11.95 28.50
CA GLU A 254 -10.18 13.24 27.92
C GLU A 254 -11.35 13.12 26.96
N THR A 255 -11.46 11.99 26.27
CA THR A 255 -12.44 11.78 25.18
C THR A 255 -13.73 11.10 25.65
N GLY A 256 -13.69 10.41 26.79
CA GLY A 256 -14.81 9.65 27.32
C GLY A 256 -15.29 8.52 26.40
N ASP A 257 -16.34 7.83 26.82
CA ASP A 257 -17.05 6.84 26.01
C ASP A 257 -18.27 7.50 25.36
N GLY A 258 -18.39 7.39 24.05
CA GLY A 258 -19.47 8.04 23.31
C GLY A 258 -19.51 7.66 21.84
N TYR A 259 -20.60 8.04 21.19
CA TYR A 259 -20.70 7.96 19.73
C TYR A 259 -19.64 8.86 19.10
N ILE A 260 -18.96 8.32 18.09
CA ILE A 260 -17.93 9.03 17.34
C ILE A 260 -18.54 9.53 16.03
N GLU A 261 -18.48 10.83 15.82
CA GLU A 261 -18.73 11.47 14.54
C GLU A 261 -17.40 12.03 14.02
N TYR A 262 -17.17 11.97 12.72
CA TYR A 262 -15.92 12.45 12.12
C TYR A 262 -16.17 13.18 10.81
N ASP A 263 -15.29 14.14 10.52
CA ASP A 263 -15.21 14.85 9.26
C ASP A 263 -13.77 14.70 8.75
N LEU A 264 -13.62 13.94 7.66
CA LEU A 264 -12.31 13.59 7.10
C LEU A 264 -11.70 14.79 6.36
N ASP A 265 -12.51 15.69 5.82
CA ASP A 265 -12.06 16.88 5.09
C ASP A 265 -11.59 17.95 6.09
N ALA A 266 -12.39 18.21 7.13
CA ALA A 266 -12.04 19.12 8.21
C ALA A 266 -11.00 18.53 9.18
N ARG A 267 -10.71 17.22 9.08
CA ARG A 267 -9.85 16.46 10.00
C ARG A 267 -10.28 16.64 11.46
N THR A 268 -11.58 16.49 11.70
CA THR A 268 -12.16 16.59 13.04
C THR A 268 -12.85 15.30 13.48
N LEU A 269 -12.80 15.05 14.78
CA LEU A 269 -13.50 13.95 15.43
C LEU A 269 -14.27 14.49 16.62
N THR A 270 -15.56 14.18 16.71
CA THR A 270 -16.43 14.57 17.81
C THR A 270 -16.76 13.34 18.64
N THR A 271 -16.51 13.43 19.96
CA THR A 271 -16.90 12.41 20.94
C THR A 271 -17.09 13.05 22.30
N GLY A 272 -17.99 12.52 23.12
CA GLY A 272 -18.28 13.08 24.45
C GLY A 272 -18.73 14.55 24.43
N GLY A 273 -19.33 15.01 23.33
CA GLY A 273 -19.74 16.41 23.14
C GLY A 273 -18.59 17.40 22.89
N ARG A 274 -17.36 16.91 22.68
CA ARG A 274 -16.17 17.72 22.37
C ARG A 274 -15.70 17.44 20.94
N VAL A 275 -15.27 18.49 20.25
CA VAL A 275 -14.66 18.39 18.92
C VAL A 275 -13.14 18.41 19.06
N PHE A 276 -12.47 17.42 18.49
CA PHE A 276 -11.01 17.29 18.42
C PHE A 276 -10.53 17.54 16.98
N HIS A 277 -9.36 18.14 16.82
CA HIS A 277 -8.74 18.46 15.54
C HIS A 277 -7.50 17.60 15.27
N GLY A 278 -6.97 17.69 14.05
CA GLY A 278 -5.75 16.99 13.67
C GLY A 278 -5.95 15.50 13.39
N MET A 279 -7.19 15.06 13.18
CA MET A 279 -7.53 13.66 12.95
C MET A 279 -6.82 13.11 11.71
N THR A 280 -6.33 11.87 11.81
CA THR A 280 -5.81 11.09 10.69
C THR A 280 -6.55 9.75 10.66
N ALA A 281 -7.11 9.36 9.51
CA ALA A 281 -7.76 8.07 9.34
C ALA A 281 -6.69 7.01 9.07
N LEU A 282 -6.38 6.15 10.04
CA LEU A 282 -5.30 5.16 9.91
C LEU A 282 -5.68 4.02 8.97
N GLY A 283 -6.82 3.39 9.24
CA GLY A 283 -7.30 2.24 8.47
C GLY A 283 -8.49 1.58 9.14
N SER A 284 -8.86 0.42 8.62
CA SER A 284 -9.98 -0.37 9.10
C SER A 284 -9.63 -1.85 9.23
N PHE A 285 -10.17 -2.47 10.27
CA PHE A 285 -10.14 -3.92 10.48
C PHE A 285 -11.51 -4.51 10.16
N SER A 286 -11.53 -5.62 9.41
CA SER A 286 -12.74 -6.38 9.08
C SER A 286 -12.86 -7.60 10.00
N ARG A 287 -13.98 -7.70 10.73
CA ARG A 287 -14.30 -8.88 11.55
C ARG A 287 -14.78 -10.07 10.72
N LEU A 288 -15.15 -9.84 9.46
CA LEU A 288 -15.65 -10.89 8.56
C LEU A 288 -14.54 -11.85 8.12
N ASP A 289 -13.37 -11.30 7.79
CA ASP A 289 -12.24 -12.04 7.23
C ASP A 289 -10.93 -11.84 8.00
N GLY A 290 -10.94 -11.05 9.08
CA GLY A 290 -9.74 -10.79 9.88
C GLY A 290 -8.70 -9.91 9.16
N SER A 291 -9.09 -9.16 8.13
CA SER A 291 -8.17 -8.34 7.36
C SER A 291 -8.02 -6.93 7.91
N TRP A 292 -6.81 -6.40 7.83
CA TRP A 292 -6.49 -4.99 8.01
C TRP A 292 -6.33 -4.31 6.65
N LEU A 293 -6.92 -3.13 6.50
CA LEU A 293 -6.79 -2.26 5.34
C LEU A 293 -6.33 -0.88 5.78
N TRP A 294 -5.15 -0.47 5.33
CA TRP A 294 -4.69 0.91 5.50
C TRP A 294 -5.50 1.87 4.62
N THR A 295 -5.80 3.07 5.12
CA THR A 295 -6.65 4.02 4.39
C THR A 295 -6.08 4.43 3.03
N TRP A 296 -4.75 4.51 2.89
CA TRP A 296 -4.11 4.83 1.60
C TRP A 296 -4.32 3.75 0.53
N ASN A 297 -4.72 2.54 0.92
CA ASN A 297 -4.98 1.41 0.03
C ASN A 297 -6.50 1.17 -0.15
N ASN A 298 -7.33 2.11 0.31
CA ASN A 298 -8.77 2.06 0.12
C ASN A 298 -9.13 2.95 -1.07
N ASP A 299 -9.67 2.34 -2.13
CA ASP A 299 -9.96 2.99 -3.42
C ASP A 299 -10.96 4.16 -3.31
N ASN A 300 -11.69 4.26 -2.20
CA ASN A 300 -12.59 5.39 -1.93
C ASN A 300 -11.84 6.67 -1.53
N PHE A 301 -10.54 6.58 -1.22
CA PHE A 301 -9.74 7.72 -0.79
C PHE A 301 -8.70 8.12 -1.83
N ARG A 302 -8.66 9.43 -2.09
CA ARG A 302 -7.61 10.05 -2.90
C ARG A 302 -6.29 10.05 -2.10
N ALA A 303 -5.16 9.85 -2.78
CA ALA A 303 -3.85 9.86 -2.12
C ALA A 303 -3.50 11.21 -1.46
N ASP A 304 -4.04 12.31 -1.99
CA ASP A 304 -3.87 13.69 -1.49
C ASP A 304 -4.92 14.11 -0.46
N HIS A 305 -5.84 13.21 -0.08
CA HIS A 305 -6.89 13.50 0.88
C HIS A 305 -6.30 13.96 2.23
N PRO A 306 -6.79 15.06 2.85
CA PRO A 306 -6.19 15.63 4.07
C PRO A 306 -6.04 14.64 5.24
N ALA A 307 -7.04 13.79 5.47
CA ALA A 307 -6.98 12.73 6.49
C ALA A 307 -6.04 11.54 6.16
N VAL A 308 -5.54 11.43 4.93
CA VAL A 308 -4.67 10.33 4.44
C VAL A 308 -3.22 10.79 4.30
N ALA A 309 -2.99 12.05 3.92
CA ALA A 309 -1.66 12.60 3.70
C ALA A 309 -0.63 12.32 4.84
N PRO A 310 -1.01 12.35 6.14
CA PRO A 310 -0.08 12.02 7.22
C PRO A 310 0.43 10.56 7.20
N LEU A 311 -0.33 9.63 6.61
CA LEU A 311 0.05 8.22 6.53
C LEU A 311 1.29 7.99 5.67
N ARG A 312 1.67 8.95 4.81
CA ARG A 312 2.95 8.91 4.10
C ARG A 312 4.12 8.73 5.05
N ARG A 313 4.09 9.37 6.23
CA ARG A 313 5.14 9.21 7.26
C ARG A 313 5.25 7.76 7.76
N ILE A 314 4.13 7.06 7.89
CA ILE A 314 4.10 5.66 8.32
C ILE A 314 4.72 4.77 7.23
N ARG A 315 4.33 5.00 5.98
CA ARG A 315 4.86 4.25 4.85
C ARG A 315 6.35 4.49 4.64
N ASP A 316 6.79 5.76 4.70
CA ASP A 316 8.19 6.15 4.59
C ASP A 316 9.03 5.49 5.69
N TYR A 317 8.52 5.49 6.93
CA TYR A 317 9.16 4.80 8.06
C TYR A 317 9.24 3.28 7.82
N GLY A 318 8.17 2.66 7.31
CA GLY A 318 8.16 1.25 6.95
C GLY A 318 9.21 0.89 5.91
N VAL A 319 9.43 1.78 4.94
CA VAL A 319 10.48 1.63 3.93
C VAL A 319 11.87 1.78 4.53
N GLU A 320 12.10 2.83 5.30
CA GLU A 320 13.41 3.15 5.89
C GLU A 320 13.89 2.05 6.85
N HIS A 321 12.94 1.41 7.55
CA HIS A 321 13.23 0.42 8.58
C HIS A 321 12.86 -1.02 8.19
N ASP A 322 12.56 -1.27 6.91
CA ASP A 322 12.23 -2.60 6.39
C ASP A 322 11.07 -3.30 7.15
N ILE A 323 9.99 -2.57 7.45
CA ILE A 323 8.82 -3.06 8.19
C ILE A 323 7.64 -3.29 7.22
N PRO A 324 7.37 -4.53 6.78
CA PRO A 324 6.37 -4.81 5.75
C PRO A 324 4.94 -4.47 6.16
N GLU A 325 4.62 -4.57 7.45
CA GLU A 325 3.28 -4.24 7.97
C GLU A 325 2.89 -2.78 7.76
N LEU A 326 3.86 -1.91 7.56
CA LEU A 326 3.66 -0.47 7.35
C LEU A 326 3.71 -0.07 5.87
N THR A 327 4.09 -0.99 4.97
CA THR A 327 4.20 -0.74 3.52
C THR A 327 3.13 -1.47 2.72
N ILE A 328 2.73 -2.66 3.16
CA ILE A 328 1.72 -3.48 2.51
C ILE A 328 0.32 -2.95 2.86
N GLY A 329 -0.44 -2.55 1.84
CA GLY A 329 -1.71 -1.83 2.02
C GLY A 329 -2.85 -2.65 2.64
N ARG A 330 -2.89 -3.97 2.39
CA ARG A 330 -3.87 -4.90 2.97
C ARG A 330 -3.15 -6.12 3.54
N LEU A 331 -3.45 -6.44 4.79
CA LEU A 331 -2.84 -7.54 5.53
C LEU A 331 -3.92 -8.49 6.04
N ASP A 332 -3.72 -9.78 5.84
CA ASP A 332 -4.56 -10.81 6.45
C ASP A 332 -4.01 -11.16 7.83
N LEU A 333 -4.77 -10.81 8.88
CA LEU A 333 -4.41 -11.06 10.28
C LEU A 333 -5.15 -12.25 10.87
N SER A 334 -5.91 -13.01 10.07
CA SER A 334 -6.75 -14.13 10.52
C SER A 334 -5.96 -15.26 11.17
N GLY A 335 -4.65 -15.35 10.89
CA GLY A 335 -3.74 -16.31 11.52
C GLY A 335 -3.35 -15.98 12.96
N PHE A 336 -3.63 -14.78 13.46
CA PHE A 336 -3.42 -14.43 14.87
C PHE A 336 -4.51 -15.04 15.75
N PRO A 337 -4.20 -15.44 17.00
CA PRO A 337 -5.21 -15.91 17.95
C PRO A 337 -6.32 -14.90 18.23
N ASN A 338 -5.99 -13.60 18.16
CA ASN A 338 -6.94 -12.50 18.24
C ASN A 338 -6.60 -11.46 17.15
N PRO A 339 -7.21 -11.56 15.96
CA PRO A 339 -6.93 -10.66 14.84
C PRO A 339 -7.25 -9.18 15.13
N GLU A 340 -8.30 -8.89 15.91
CA GLU A 340 -8.68 -7.52 16.27
C GLU A 340 -7.65 -6.87 17.21
N GLN A 341 -7.11 -7.65 18.15
CA GLN A 341 -5.98 -7.21 18.98
C GLN A 341 -4.72 -7.00 18.15
N ALA A 342 -4.51 -7.81 17.11
CA ALA A 342 -3.40 -7.63 16.19
C ALA A 342 -3.55 -6.30 15.41
N ALA A 343 -4.72 -6.02 14.86
CA ALA A 343 -5.00 -4.73 14.23
C ALA A 343 -4.78 -3.55 15.18
N THR A 344 -5.25 -3.65 16.42
CA THR A 344 -5.05 -2.62 17.46
C THR A 344 -3.57 -2.37 17.75
N THR A 345 -2.75 -3.42 17.74
CA THR A 345 -1.30 -3.32 17.89
C THR A 345 -0.65 -2.53 16.75
N MET A 346 -1.02 -2.84 15.49
CA MET A 346 -0.57 -2.07 14.32
C MET A 346 -0.92 -0.59 14.41
N VAL A 347 -2.14 -0.32 14.87
CA VAL A 347 -2.68 1.02 15.06
C VAL A 347 -1.89 1.82 16.11
N LEU A 348 -1.55 1.22 17.25
CA LEU A 348 -0.74 1.87 18.29
C LEU A 348 0.69 2.17 17.81
N VAL A 349 1.26 1.27 17.00
CA VAL A 349 2.57 1.46 16.38
C VAL A 349 2.52 2.61 15.38
N ALA A 350 1.53 2.63 14.48
CA ALA A 350 1.31 3.71 13.53
C ALA A 350 1.13 5.08 14.21
N ALA A 351 0.28 5.15 15.22
CA ALA A 351 0.09 6.37 16.01
C ALA A 351 1.41 6.84 16.64
N SER A 352 2.25 5.91 17.10
CA SER A 352 3.54 6.25 17.70
C SER A 352 4.55 6.82 16.69
N ILE A 353 4.45 6.48 15.41
CA ILE A 353 5.25 7.07 14.32
C ILE A 353 4.76 8.49 13.99
N LEU A 354 3.44 8.69 13.99
CA LEU A 354 2.85 10.01 13.74
C LEU A 354 3.13 10.99 14.88
N GLY A 355 3.10 10.50 16.13
CA GLY A 355 3.15 11.32 17.35
C GLY A 355 1.76 11.54 17.93
N GLY A 356 1.52 12.69 18.57
CA GLY A 356 0.20 13.08 19.06
C GLY A 356 -0.30 12.28 20.26
N ASN A 357 -1.62 12.22 20.44
CA ASN A 357 -2.25 11.88 21.71
C ASN A 357 -2.73 10.42 21.82
N GLY A 358 -3.09 9.77 20.71
CA GLY A 358 -3.56 8.38 20.72
C GLY A 358 -4.54 8.08 19.59
N VAL A 359 -5.36 7.05 19.76
CA VAL A 359 -6.30 6.58 18.73
C VAL A 359 -7.70 6.40 19.30
N LYS A 360 -8.72 6.74 18.51
CA LYS A 360 -10.10 6.30 18.74
C LYS A 360 -10.51 5.27 17.69
N ALA A 361 -11.27 4.27 18.13
CA ALA A 361 -11.83 3.25 17.26
C ALA A 361 -13.36 3.35 17.27
N CYS A 362 -14.00 3.20 16.12
CA CYS A 362 -15.46 3.11 16.01
C CYS A 362 -15.88 1.93 15.16
N ALA A 363 -17.07 1.39 15.43
CA ALA A 363 -17.66 0.37 14.57
C ALA A 363 -17.98 0.97 13.19
N VAL A 364 -17.71 0.21 12.13
CA VAL A 364 -18.05 0.54 10.74
C VAL A 364 -18.81 -0.63 10.11
N GLY A 365 -19.54 -0.38 9.01
CA GLY A 365 -20.26 -1.42 8.28
C GLY A 365 -21.29 -2.16 9.14
N GLY A 366 -22.02 -1.47 10.01
CA GLY A 366 -23.03 -2.09 10.88
C GLY A 366 -22.46 -2.92 12.04
N GLY A 367 -21.14 -2.86 12.30
CA GLY A 367 -20.47 -3.64 13.35
C GLY A 367 -19.53 -4.71 12.80
N ASP A 368 -19.54 -4.94 11.50
CA ASP A 368 -18.70 -5.93 10.81
C ASP A 368 -17.23 -5.52 10.70
N GLY A 369 -16.89 -4.29 11.09
CA GLY A 369 -15.52 -3.84 11.17
C GLY A 369 -15.30 -2.72 12.19
N MET A 370 -14.03 -2.33 12.32
CA MET A 370 -13.57 -1.22 13.15
C MET A 370 -12.75 -0.24 12.32
N GLY A 371 -13.12 1.04 12.34
CA GLY A 371 -12.32 2.14 11.81
C GLY A 371 -11.48 2.77 12.91
N TYR A 372 -10.24 3.16 12.59
CA TYR A 372 -9.28 3.70 13.56
C TYR A 372 -8.78 5.08 13.15
N TYR A 373 -8.86 6.03 14.10
CA TYR A 373 -8.58 7.44 13.87
C TYR A 373 -7.57 7.94 14.89
N HIS A 374 -6.40 8.32 14.40
CA HIS A 374 -5.37 8.96 15.21
C HIS A 374 -5.74 10.42 15.50
N LEU A 375 -5.46 10.87 16.72
CA LEU A 375 -5.69 12.25 17.16
C LEU A 375 -4.37 12.91 17.56
N ASP A 376 -4.18 14.13 17.04
CA ASP A 376 -3.05 15.01 17.34
C ASP A 376 -3.61 16.43 17.58
N ASP A 377 -4.35 16.56 18.67
CA ASP A 377 -4.98 17.81 19.06
C ASP A 377 -4.05 18.56 20.02
N PRO A 378 -3.59 19.78 19.69
CA PRO A 378 -2.70 20.55 20.56
C PRO A 378 -3.28 20.87 21.94
N ARG A 379 -4.59 20.73 22.13
CA ARG A 379 -5.28 20.94 23.41
C ARG A 379 -5.23 19.72 24.31
N LEU A 380 -4.85 18.55 23.77
CA LEU A 380 -4.63 17.34 24.53
C LEU A 380 -3.16 17.27 24.99
N PRO A 381 -2.88 16.68 26.15
CA PRO A 381 -1.51 16.56 26.66
C PRO A 381 -0.63 15.77 25.66
N ALA A 382 0.50 16.36 25.27
CA ALA A 382 1.33 15.90 24.16
C ALA A 382 2.19 14.65 24.47
N ASP A 383 2.48 14.37 25.74
CA ASP A 383 3.14 13.15 26.21
C ASP A 383 3.08 13.16 27.75
N ALA A 384 2.44 12.19 28.36
CA ALA A 384 2.35 12.10 29.81
C ALA A 384 3.07 10.83 30.28
N TYR A 385 4.38 10.95 30.50
CA TYR A 385 5.01 10.05 31.47
C TYR A 385 4.27 10.22 32.79
N ASP A 386 3.48 9.22 33.19
CA ASP A 386 2.75 9.22 34.44
C ASP A 386 3.32 8.10 35.34
N PRO A 387 4.09 8.48 36.39
CA PRO A 387 4.56 7.57 37.42
C PRO A 387 3.53 6.59 37.98
N ALA A 388 2.26 7.01 38.06
CA ALA A 388 1.20 6.25 38.69
C ALA A 388 0.69 5.13 37.78
N THR A 389 0.59 5.37 36.47
CA THR A 389 0.11 4.39 35.50
C THR A 389 1.21 3.56 34.87
N THR A 390 2.47 4.03 34.92
CA THR A 390 3.63 3.36 34.33
C THR A 390 3.75 1.88 34.70
N PRO A 391 3.61 1.45 35.98
CA PRO A 391 3.71 0.02 36.31
C PRO A 391 2.67 -0.85 35.60
N GLU A 392 1.42 -0.40 35.52
CA GLU A 392 0.36 -1.12 34.82
C GLU A 392 0.58 -1.06 33.30
N ALA A 393 1.02 0.07 32.75
CA ALA A 393 1.33 0.19 31.33
C ALA A 393 2.45 -0.78 30.90
N ILE A 394 3.47 -0.98 31.73
CA ILE A 394 4.53 -1.97 31.48
C ILE A 394 3.95 -3.39 31.49
N LYS A 395 3.07 -3.73 32.44
CA LYS A 395 2.43 -5.06 32.47
C LYS A 395 1.58 -5.31 31.23
N THR A 396 0.77 -4.32 30.83
CA THR A 396 -0.04 -4.39 29.61
C THR A 396 0.85 -4.52 28.38
N ALA A 397 1.91 -3.72 28.27
CA ALA A 397 2.86 -3.80 27.17
C ALA A 397 3.52 -5.18 27.09
N VAL A 398 3.94 -5.76 28.21
CA VAL A 398 4.53 -7.11 28.25
C VAL A 398 3.54 -8.20 27.84
N ALA A 399 2.26 -8.05 28.18
CA ALA A 399 1.23 -9.01 27.78
C ALA A 399 1.00 -9.01 26.26
N VAL A 400 1.19 -7.88 25.60
CA VAL A 400 1.04 -7.72 24.14
C VAL A 400 2.35 -7.98 23.38
N PHE A 401 3.48 -7.54 23.94
CA PHE A 401 4.82 -7.53 23.33
C PHE A 401 5.83 -8.29 24.20
N ALA A 402 5.69 -9.62 24.25
CA ALA A 402 6.32 -10.44 25.29
C ALA A 402 7.78 -10.90 25.00
N ARG A 403 8.38 -10.57 23.84
CA ARG A 403 9.63 -11.22 23.41
C ARG A 403 10.86 -10.80 24.23
N ASP A 404 11.03 -9.52 24.53
CA ASP A 404 12.14 -9.02 25.35
C ASP A 404 11.64 -7.95 26.34
N GLN A 405 11.17 -8.43 27.49
CA GLN A 405 10.64 -7.56 28.55
C GLN A 405 11.71 -6.62 29.11
N ARG A 406 12.98 -7.04 29.06
CA ARG A 406 14.09 -6.26 29.58
C ARG A 406 14.39 -5.09 28.66
N LYS A 407 14.48 -5.36 27.35
CA LYS A 407 14.65 -4.33 26.32
C LYS A 407 13.47 -3.35 26.31
N LEU A 408 12.24 -3.85 26.41
CA LEU A 408 11.03 -3.03 26.50
C LEU A 408 11.12 -2.01 27.66
N VAL A 409 11.59 -2.45 28.83
CA VAL A 409 11.79 -1.55 29.99
C VAL A 409 12.94 -0.58 29.77
N THR A 410 14.08 -1.02 29.23
CA THR A 410 15.22 -0.11 28.99
C THR A 410 14.90 0.95 27.95
N ASP A 411 14.22 0.58 26.86
CA ASP A 411 13.85 1.50 25.79
C ASP A 411 12.86 2.54 26.29
N PHE A 412 11.87 2.11 27.07
CA PHE A 412 10.92 3.02 27.72
C PHE A 412 11.62 4.03 28.63
N ILE A 413 12.49 3.57 29.55
CA ILE A 413 13.19 4.47 30.48
C ILE A 413 14.08 5.46 29.70
N SER A 414 14.80 4.98 28.68
CA SER A 414 15.69 5.81 27.87
C SER A 414 14.94 6.86 27.06
N ARG A 415 13.74 6.53 26.55
CA ARG A 415 12.88 7.45 25.78
C ARG A 415 12.54 8.73 26.54
N TYR A 416 12.39 8.66 27.86
CA TYR A 416 12.05 9.81 28.70
C TYR A 416 13.28 10.46 29.36
N GLY A 417 14.48 10.20 28.84
CA GLY A 417 15.72 10.86 29.30
C GLY A 417 16.11 10.51 30.74
N ALA A 418 15.63 9.40 31.28
CA ALA A 418 15.93 8.97 32.63
C ALA A 418 17.33 8.34 32.73
N ALA A 419 18.04 8.61 33.83
CA ALA A 419 19.32 7.97 34.13
C ALA A 419 19.09 6.49 34.46
N LEU A 420 19.84 5.61 33.79
CA LEU A 420 19.57 4.18 33.77
C LEU A 420 20.68 3.39 34.47
N ALA A 421 20.31 2.60 35.47
CA ALA A 421 21.20 1.68 36.16
C ALA A 421 20.81 0.23 35.83
N LEU A 422 21.72 -0.48 35.18
CA LEU A 422 21.54 -1.87 34.76
C LEU A 422 22.20 -2.83 35.76
N GLY A 423 21.44 -3.78 36.28
CA GLY A 423 21.95 -4.93 37.03
C GLY A 423 21.30 -6.23 36.56
N THR A 424 21.94 -7.39 36.76
CA THR A 424 21.47 -8.67 36.19
C THR A 424 20.00 -8.95 36.50
N GLU A 425 19.56 -8.73 37.74
CA GLU A 425 18.20 -9.00 38.22
C GLU A 425 17.32 -7.74 38.36
N ALA A 426 17.83 -6.57 38.02
CA ALA A 426 17.07 -5.32 38.19
C ALA A 426 17.48 -4.24 37.20
N ILE A 427 16.50 -3.46 36.76
CA ILE A 427 16.71 -2.19 36.07
C ILE A 427 16.13 -1.08 36.94
N MET A 428 16.89 0.00 37.11
CA MET A 428 16.42 1.19 37.80
C MET A 428 16.54 2.40 36.88
N GLY A 429 15.42 3.06 36.65
CA GLY A 429 15.34 4.36 35.97
C GLY A 429 15.14 5.48 36.97
N THR A 430 15.90 6.56 36.84
CA THR A 430 15.70 7.80 37.60
C THR A 430 15.31 8.91 36.64
N PHE A 431 14.04 9.30 36.67
CA PHE A 431 13.44 10.27 35.75
C PHE A 431 13.72 11.71 36.18
N PRO A 432 13.63 12.68 35.25
CA PRO A 432 13.62 14.09 35.60
C PRO A 432 12.59 14.38 36.71
N GLY A 433 12.98 15.10 37.77
CA GLY A 433 12.15 15.33 38.96
C GLY A 433 12.31 14.29 40.07
N GLY A 434 13.29 13.39 39.98
CA GLY A 434 13.69 12.49 41.07
C GLY A 434 12.80 11.26 41.27
N HIS A 435 11.82 11.06 40.39
CA HIS A 435 11.02 9.84 40.35
C HIS A 435 11.89 8.62 40.02
N ARG A 436 11.64 7.50 40.70
CA ARG A 436 12.39 6.25 40.50
C ARG A 436 11.45 5.10 40.13
N LEU A 437 11.81 4.41 39.04
CA LEU A 437 11.19 3.16 38.61
C LEU A 437 12.18 2.02 38.82
N LEU A 438 11.82 1.03 39.64
CA LEU A 438 12.59 -0.19 39.84
C LEU A 438 11.81 -1.37 39.24
N VAL A 439 12.41 -2.05 38.28
CA VAL A 439 11.87 -3.28 37.69
C VAL A 439 12.81 -4.42 38.05
N ARG A 440 12.29 -5.44 38.75
CA ARG A 440 13.04 -6.65 39.09
C ARG A 440 12.66 -7.78 38.14
N PHE A 441 13.66 -8.57 37.78
CA PHE A 441 13.53 -9.69 36.88
C PHE A 441 13.77 -11.01 37.62
N THR A 442 13.36 -12.11 37.00
CA THR A 442 13.77 -13.46 37.38
C THR A 442 15.31 -13.59 37.39
N PRO A 443 15.88 -14.59 38.09
CA PRO A 443 17.33 -14.77 38.15
C PRO A 443 18.03 -14.94 36.79
N ASP A 444 17.30 -15.43 35.78
CA ASP A 444 17.78 -15.50 34.39
C ASP A 444 17.77 -14.15 33.66
N GLY A 445 17.27 -13.09 34.32
CA GLY A 445 17.18 -11.71 33.83
C GLY A 445 16.06 -11.46 32.82
N ARG A 446 15.20 -12.45 32.53
CA ARG A 446 14.30 -12.42 31.35
C ARG A 446 12.88 -11.95 31.62
N ARG A 447 12.29 -12.33 32.76
CA ARG A 447 10.88 -12.05 33.05
C ARG A 447 10.76 -11.09 34.22
N ILE A 448 9.89 -10.09 34.09
CA ILE A 448 9.59 -9.16 35.17
C ILE A 448 8.88 -9.92 36.31
N GLN A 449 9.39 -9.75 37.52
CA GLN A 449 8.77 -10.26 38.75
C GLN A 449 7.99 -9.16 39.48
N THR A 450 8.60 -7.98 39.62
CA THR A 450 7.99 -6.85 40.34
C THR A 450 8.35 -5.54 39.68
N ILE A 451 7.42 -4.58 39.77
CA ILE A 451 7.60 -3.21 39.29
C ILE A 451 7.21 -2.30 40.45
N THR A 452 8.15 -1.44 40.87
CA THR A 452 7.94 -0.47 41.93
C THR A 452 8.21 0.93 41.38
N SER A 453 7.30 1.85 41.67
CA SER A 453 7.36 3.26 41.25
C SER A 453 7.27 4.12 42.50
N ASP A 454 8.28 4.95 42.76
CA ASP A 454 8.30 5.85 43.92
C ASP A 454 7.97 7.28 43.49
N ARG A 455 6.95 7.90 44.10
CA ARG A 455 6.67 9.32 43.87
C ARG A 455 7.79 10.10 44.56
N GLY A 456 8.72 10.64 43.78
CA GLY A 456 9.78 11.50 44.31
C GLY A 456 9.20 12.51 45.31
N ARG A 457 9.76 12.56 46.53
CA ARG A 457 9.44 13.66 47.45
C ARG A 457 9.78 14.97 46.73
N PRO A 458 8.90 15.98 46.73
CA PRO A 458 9.28 17.28 46.21
C PRO A 458 10.49 17.77 47.01
N ASP A 459 11.56 18.14 46.31
CA ASP A 459 12.70 18.81 46.91
C ASP A 459 12.17 20.06 47.62
N THR A 460 12.20 20.02 48.95
CA THR A 460 12.01 21.20 49.78
C THR A 460 13.37 21.86 49.89
N GLY A 461 13.72 22.62 48.84
CA GLY A 461 14.88 23.50 48.78
C GLY A 461 14.46 24.95 48.94
#